data_AF-C3YNX9-F1
#
_entry.id   AF-C3YNX9-F1
#
_cell.length_a   1.000
_cell.length_b   1.000
_cell.length_c   1.000
_cell.angle_alpha   90.00
_cell.angle_beta   90.00
_cell.angle_gamma   90.00
#
_symmetry.space_group_name_H-M   'P 1'
#
loop_
_entity.id
_entity.type
_entity.pdbx_description
1 polymer ?
#
loop_
_entity_poly.entity_id
_entity_poly.type
_entity_poly.pdbx_seq_one_letter_code
_entity_poly.pdbx_strand_id
1 'polypeptide(L)'
;MEPIGFRYALTNHKSQLEGPIMEPIGFRYALTNHKSQLEGPIVEPIGFRYALTNHKSQLEGPIMDPIGFRYALTNHKSQLEGPIMEPIGFRYALTNHKSQLEGPIMDPIGFRYALTNHKSQLEGPIVEPIGFRYALTNHKSQLEGPIMEPIGFRYALTNHKSQLEGPIMEPIGFRYALTNHKSQLEGPIMEPIGFRYALTNHKSQLEGPIMEPIGFRYALTNHKSQLEGPIVEPIGFRYALTNHKSQLEGPIMEPIGFRYALTNHKSQLEGPIMEPIGFRYALTNHKSQLEGPIMEPIGFRYALTNHKSQLEGPIVEPIGFRYALTNHKSQLEGPIMEPIGFRYALTNHKSQLEGPIMEPIGFRYALTNHKSQLEGPIVEPIGFRWANR
;
A
#
# COMPACT_ATOMS: atom_id res chain seq x y z
N MET A 1 -35.12 -2.83 -32.33
CA MET A 1 -34.14 -3.36 -33.31
C MET A 1 -33.46 -4.55 -32.65
N GLU A 2 -33.70 -5.77 -33.14
CA GLU A 2 -32.98 -6.95 -32.62
C GLU A 2 -31.48 -6.77 -32.95
N PRO A 3 -30.55 -6.96 -32.00
CA PRO A 3 -29.14 -6.92 -32.37
C PRO A 3 -28.86 -8.10 -33.30
N ILE A 4 -28.57 -7.80 -34.57
CA ILE A 4 -28.05 -8.76 -35.55
C ILE A 4 -26.70 -9.22 -35.03
N GLY A 5 -26.71 -10.32 -34.27
CA GLY A 5 -25.49 -10.86 -33.70
C GLY A 5 -24.73 -11.65 -34.75
N PHE A 6 -23.69 -11.06 -35.35
CA PHE A 6 -22.82 -11.81 -36.24
C PHE A 6 -21.92 -12.75 -35.42
N ARG A 7 -21.94 -14.04 -35.77
CA ARG A 7 -21.11 -15.06 -35.14
C ARG A 7 -20.06 -15.56 -36.12
N TYR A 8 -18.79 -15.26 -35.84
CA TYR A 8 -17.67 -15.71 -36.66
C TYR A 8 -16.94 -16.84 -35.94
N ALA A 9 -16.80 -17.97 -36.62
CA ALA A 9 -15.94 -19.08 -36.20
C ALA A 9 -14.93 -19.33 -37.31
N LEU A 10 -13.68 -18.93 -37.10
CA LEU A 10 -12.61 -19.04 -38.10
C LEU A 10 -11.38 -19.71 -37.49
N THR A 11 -10.69 -20.49 -38.31
CA THR A 11 -9.44 -21.17 -37.96
C THR A 11 -8.38 -20.82 -38.99
N ASN A 12 -7.15 -20.53 -38.55
CA ASN A 12 -6.01 -20.23 -39.42
C ASN A 12 -6.25 -19.03 -40.36
N HIS A 13 -6.82 -17.95 -39.82
CA HIS A 13 -7.21 -16.78 -40.61
C HIS A 13 -6.31 -15.56 -40.29
N LYS A 14 -6.12 -14.69 -41.29
CA LYS A 14 -5.44 -13.40 -41.14
C LYS A 14 -6.37 -12.30 -41.62
N SER A 15 -6.48 -11.21 -40.86
CA SER A 15 -7.21 -10.01 -41.25
C SER A 15 -6.32 -8.78 -41.13
N GLN A 16 -6.51 -7.85 -42.06
CA GLN A 16 -6.00 -6.50 -42.03
C GLN A 16 -7.16 -5.59 -42.42
N LEU A 17 -7.40 -4.56 -41.63
CA LEU A 17 -8.40 -3.53 -41.94
C LEU A 17 -7.80 -2.17 -41.64
N GLU A 18 -7.97 -1.25 -42.59
CA GLU A 18 -7.48 0.12 -42.55
C GLU A 18 -8.69 1.07 -42.63
N GLY A 19 -8.67 2.13 -41.83
CA GLY A 19 -9.70 3.16 -41.79
C GLY A 19 -10.60 3.09 -40.54
N PRO A 20 -11.46 4.10 -40.36
CA PRO A 20 -12.32 4.21 -39.18
C PRO A 20 -13.37 3.10 -39.14
N ILE A 21 -13.56 2.51 -37.96
CA ILE A 21 -14.71 1.64 -37.67
C ILE A 21 -15.67 2.42 -36.76
N MET A 22 -16.88 2.67 -37.27
CA MET A 22 -17.92 3.42 -36.56
C MET A 22 -19.07 2.50 -36.14
N GLU A 23 -19.47 2.59 -34.88
CA GLU A 23 -20.67 1.95 -34.29
C GLU A 23 -20.83 0.44 -34.62
N PRO A 24 -19.79 -0.40 -34.53
CA PRO A 24 -19.98 -1.82 -34.80
C PRO A 24 -20.74 -2.49 -33.65
N ILE A 25 -21.81 -3.24 -33.95
CA ILE A 25 -22.71 -3.82 -32.93
C ILE A 25 -22.72 -5.35 -32.98
N GLY A 26 -22.64 -5.98 -31.79
CA GLY A 26 -23.22 -7.31 -31.56
C GLY A 26 -22.37 -8.51 -31.98
N PHE A 27 -21.05 -8.37 -32.08
CA PHE A 27 -20.20 -9.43 -32.60
C PHE A 27 -19.84 -10.52 -31.58
N ARG A 28 -19.80 -11.77 -32.05
CA ARG A 28 -19.22 -12.90 -31.33
C ARG A 28 -18.16 -13.59 -32.16
N TYR A 29 -16.92 -13.52 -31.72
CA TYR A 29 -15.77 -14.15 -32.36
C TYR A 29 -15.32 -15.38 -31.59
N ALA A 30 -15.20 -16.50 -32.29
CA ALA A 30 -14.56 -17.71 -31.81
C ALA A 30 -13.43 -18.08 -32.79
N LEU A 31 -12.22 -17.60 -32.54
CA LEU A 31 -11.11 -17.72 -33.49
C LEU A 31 -9.99 -18.58 -32.92
N THR A 32 -9.43 -19.44 -33.77
CA THR A 32 -8.24 -20.24 -33.43
C THR A 32 -7.13 -19.97 -34.44
N ASN A 33 -5.90 -19.77 -33.96
CA ASN A 33 -4.72 -19.50 -34.80
C ASN A 33 -4.94 -18.29 -35.73
N HIS A 34 -5.29 -17.15 -35.15
CA HIS A 34 -5.65 -15.97 -35.93
C HIS A 34 -4.70 -14.79 -35.70
N LYS A 35 -4.50 -13.99 -36.75
CA LYS A 35 -3.77 -12.72 -36.67
C LYS A 35 -4.64 -11.59 -37.21
N SER A 36 -4.72 -10.49 -36.47
CA SER A 36 -5.39 -9.26 -36.92
C SER A 36 -4.47 -8.06 -36.81
N GLN A 37 -4.59 -7.16 -37.78
CA GLN A 37 -4.06 -5.80 -37.72
C GLN A 37 -5.20 -4.83 -38.03
N LEU A 38 -5.30 -3.79 -37.20
CA LEU A 38 -6.23 -2.69 -37.40
C LEU A 38 -5.49 -1.37 -37.30
N GLU A 39 -5.68 -0.51 -38.30
CA GLU A 39 -5.17 0.86 -38.31
C GLU A 39 -6.34 1.83 -38.49
N GLY A 40 -6.54 2.72 -37.53
CA GLY A 40 -7.60 3.72 -37.53
C GLY A 40 -8.44 3.74 -36.25
N PRO A 41 -9.24 4.79 -36.05
CA PRO A 41 -10.06 4.94 -34.85
C PRO A 41 -11.21 3.92 -34.82
N ILE A 42 -11.53 3.42 -33.63
CA ILE A 42 -12.75 2.65 -33.35
C ILE A 42 -13.66 3.50 -32.46
N VAL A 43 -14.86 3.80 -32.93
CA VAL A 43 -15.80 4.67 -32.22
C VAL A 43 -17.08 3.91 -31.89
N GLU A 44 -17.50 3.99 -30.62
CA GLU A 44 -18.73 3.42 -30.07
C GLU A 44 -18.97 1.92 -30.39
N PRO A 45 -17.98 1.03 -30.23
CA PRO A 45 -18.21 -0.39 -30.45
C PRO A 45 -19.04 -1.00 -29.31
N ILE A 46 -20.13 -1.69 -29.63
CA ILE A 46 -21.08 -2.22 -28.64
C ILE A 46 -21.19 -3.74 -28.67
N GLY A 47 -21.03 -4.37 -27.51
CA GLY A 47 -21.55 -5.70 -27.22
C GLY A 47 -20.73 -6.87 -27.78
N PHE A 48 -19.41 -6.79 -27.69
CA PHE A 48 -18.50 -7.79 -28.25
C PHE A 48 -18.17 -8.94 -27.30
N ARG A 49 -18.07 -10.15 -27.87
CA ARG A 49 -17.54 -11.33 -27.16
C ARG A 49 -16.46 -12.01 -27.97
N TYR A 50 -15.28 -12.15 -27.38
CA TYR A 50 -14.13 -12.81 -27.99
C TYR A 50 -13.79 -14.07 -27.21
N ALA A 51 -13.74 -15.20 -27.92
CA ALA A 51 -13.19 -16.46 -27.45
C ALA A 51 -12.04 -16.85 -28.40
N LEU A 52 -10.80 -16.46 -28.06
CA LEU A 52 -9.66 -16.60 -28.97
C LEU A 52 -8.62 -17.54 -28.39
N THR A 53 -8.09 -18.42 -29.23
CA THR A 53 -6.97 -19.29 -28.89
C THR A 53 -5.84 -19.10 -29.89
N ASN A 54 -4.61 -18.95 -29.40
CA ASN A 54 -3.41 -18.74 -30.23
C ASN A 54 -3.57 -17.53 -31.18
N HIS A 55 -3.77 -16.35 -30.60
CA HIS A 55 -4.12 -15.16 -31.36
C HIS A 55 -3.09 -14.03 -31.18
N LYS A 56 -2.85 -13.26 -32.26
CA LYS A 56 -2.08 -12.02 -32.20
C LYS A 56 -2.91 -10.86 -32.77
N SER A 57 -3.12 -9.80 -32.00
CA SER A 57 -3.67 -8.54 -32.49
C SER A 57 -2.65 -7.41 -32.38
N GLN A 58 -2.74 -6.49 -33.32
CA GLN A 58 -2.21 -5.13 -33.22
C GLN A 58 -3.33 -4.17 -33.60
N LEU A 59 -3.47 -3.09 -32.84
CA LEU A 59 -4.40 -2.01 -33.07
C LEU A 59 -3.65 -0.69 -32.90
N GLU A 60 -3.67 0.13 -33.93
CA GLU A 60 -3.11 1.49 -33.92
C GLU A 60 -4.27 2.49 -34.15
N GLY A 61 -4.47 3.39 -33.21
CA GLY A 61 -5.54 4.37 -33.22
C GLY A 61 -6.36 4.40 -31.93
N PRO A 62 -7.13 5.49 -31.72
CA PRO A 62 -7.92 5.66 -30.51
C PRO A 62 -9.13 4.71 -30.47
N ILE A 63 -9.52 4.30 -29.27
CA ILE A 63 -10.79 3.61 -29.00
C ILE A 63 -11.67 4.53 -28.17
N MET A 64 -12.82 4.91 -28.72
CA MET A 64 -13.79 5.81 -28.10
C MET A 64 -15.04 5.05 -27.69
N ASP A 65 -15.47 5.25 -26.45
CA ASP A 65 -16.76 4.82 -25.89
C ASP A 65 -17.09 3.32 -26.10
N PRO A 66 -16.15 2.39 -25.90
CA PRO A 66 -16.44 0.98 -26.11
C PRO A 66 -17.31 0.42 -24.98
N ILE A 67 -18.42 -0.24 -25.32
CA ILE A 67 -19.39 -0.75 -24.34
C ILE A 67 -19.51 -2.28 -24.39
N GLY A 68 -19.37 -2.91 -23.23
CA GLY A 68 -19.90 -4.26 -22.98
C GLY A 68 -19.08 -5.39 -23.58
N PHE A 69 -17.76 -5.37 -23.38
CA PHE A 69 -16.83 -6.35 -23.93
C PHE A 69 -16.56 -7.52 -22.99
N ARG A 70 -16.45 -8.73 -23.59
CA ARG A 70 -16.01 -9.93 -22.88
C ARG A 70 -14.93 -10.67 -23.66
N TYR A 71 -13.80 -10.88 -23.02
CA TYR A 71 -12.65 -11.58 -23.57
C TYR A 71 -12.39 -12.87 -22.80
N ALA A 72 -12.33 -13.98 -23.51
CA ALA A 72 -11.85 -15.27 -23.04
C ALA A 72 -10.69 -15.70 -23.96
N LEU A 73 -9.46 -15.39 -23.56
CA LEU A 73 -8.29 -15.55 -24.44
C LEU A 73 -7.30 -16.55 -23.85
N THR A 74 -6.80 -17.45 -24.69
CA THR A 74 -5.72 -18.37 -24.35
C THR A 74 -4.57 -18.23 -25.33
N ASN A 75 -3.34 -18.13 -24.83
CA ASN A 75 -2.12 -17.99 -25.64
C ASN A 75 -2.21 -16.79 -26.60
N HIS A 76 -2.42 -15.59 -26.06
CA HIS A 76 -2.71 -14.40 -26.86
C HIS A 76 -1.66 -13.29 -26.65
N LYS A 77 -1.36 -12.55 -27.71
CA LYS A 77 -0.54 -11.32 -27.68
C LYS A 77 -1.32 -10.16 -28.26
N SER A 78 -1.49 -9.08 -27.50
CA SER A 78 -2.06 -7.80 -27.96
C SER A 78 -1.02 -6.70 -27.87
N GLN A 79 -1.09 -5.78 -28.82
CA GLN A 79 -0.51 -4.45 -28.72
C GLN A 79 -1.60 -3.45 -29.13
N LEU A 80 -1.70 -2.36 -28.37
CA LEU A 80 -2.57 -1.24 -28.64
C LEU A 80 -1.76 0.04 -28.49
N GLU A 81 -1.74 0.85 -29.54
CA GLU A 81 -1.11 2.17 -29.57
C GLU A 81 -2.23 3.19 -29.81
N GLY A 82 -2.47 4.05 -28.83
CA GLY A 82 -3.53 5.06 -28.86
C GLY A 82 -4.34 5.12 -27.56
N PRO A 83 -5.07 6.23 -27.36
CA PRO A 83 -5.86 6.44 -26.15
C PRO A 83 -7.10 5.53 -26.13
N ILE A 84 -7.52 5.14 -24.93
CA ILE A 84 -8.83 4.53 -24.67
C ILE A 84 -9.65 5.51 -23.83
N MET A 85 -10.79 5.96 -24.36
CA MET A 85 -11.66 6.92 -23.68
C MET A 85 -13.02 6.29 -23.35
N GLU A 86 -13.47 6.54 -22.12
CA GLU A 86 -14.76 6.13 -21.56
C GLU A 86 -15.15 4.65 -21.76
N PRO A 87 -14.25 3.66 -21.57
CA PRO A 87 -14.62 2.27 -21.77
C PRO A 87 -15.52 1.74 -20.65
N ILE A 88 -16.65 1.13 -21.01
CA ILE A 88 -17.65 0.66 -20.04
C ILE A 88 -17.83 -0.86 -20.10
N GLY A 89 -17.71 -1.51 -18.93
CA GLY A 89 -18.27 -2.84 -18.70
C GLY A 89 -17.46 -4.00 -19.29
N PHE A 90 -16.16 -4.02 -19.02
CA PHE A 90 -15.24 -5.02 -19.56
C PHE A 90 -15.01 -6.21 -18.64
N ARG A 91 -14.92 -7.41 -19.24
CA ARG A 91 -14.54 -8.64 -18.53
C ARG A 91 -13.47 -9.40 -19.30
N TYR A 92 -12.37 -9.68 -18.61
CA TYR A 92 -11.23 -10.42 -19.15
C TYR A 92 -11.02 -11.71 -18.37
N ALA A 93 -10.98 -12.83 -19.08
CA ALA A 93 -10.54 -14.14 -18.61
C ALA A 93 -9.38 -14.58 -19.50
N LEU A 94 -8.15 -14.33 -19.06
CA LEU A 94 -6.96 -14.51 -19.89
C LEU A 94 -6.02 -15.56 -19.29
N THR A 95 -5.53 -16.47 -20.14
CA THR A 95 -4.51 -17.45 -19.78
C THR A 95 -3.33 -17.36 -20.76
N ASN A 96 -2.11 -17.32 -20.23
CA ASN A 96 -0.87 -17.24 -21.02
C ASN A 96 -0.88 -16.05 -22.01
N HIS A 97 -1.04 -14.85 -21.48
CA HIS A 97 -1.24 -13.65 -22.30
C HIS A 97 -0.17 -12.58 -22.09
N LYS A 98 0.14 -11.84 -23.15
CA LYS A 98 0.97 -10.63 -23.11
C LYS A 98 0.21 -9.46 -23.72
N SER A 99 0.09 -8.36 -22.98
CA SER A 99 -0.42 -7.08 -23.49
C SER A 99 0.65 -6.01 -23.39
N GLN A 100 0.61 -5.08 -24.33
CA GLN A 100 1.21 -3.76 -24.23
C GLN A 100 0.15 -2.75 -24.64
N LEU A 101 0.04 -1.66 -23.89
CA LEU A 101 -0.78 -0.52 -24.19
C LEU A 101 0.08 0.73 -24.04
N GLU A 102 0.16 1.51 -25.11
CA GLU A 102 0.79 2.83 -25.12
C GLU A 102 -0.30 3.87 -25.39
N GLY A 103 -0.52 4.75 -24.42
CA GLY A 103 -1.55 5.77 -24.45
C GLY A 103 -2.36 5.86 -23.16
N PRO A 104 -3.06 6.99 -22.96
CA PRO A 104 -3.86 7.22 -21.77
C PRO A 104 -5.12 6.34 -21.74
N ILE A 105 -5.57 6.01 -20.53
CA ILE A 105 -6.90 5.44 -20.29
C ILE A 105 -7.70 6.45 -19.46
N MET A 106 -8.77 6.97 -20.05
CA MET A 106 -9.63 7.99 -19.43
C MET A 106 -10.99 7.40 -19.08
N ASP A 107 -11.45 7.66 -17.86
CA ASP A 107 -12.78 7.35 -17.34
C ASP A 107 -13.24 5.89 -17.51
N PRO A 108 -12.39 4.87 -17.26
CA PRO A 108 -12.79 3.49 -17.45
C PRO A 108 -13.73 3.02 -16.33
N ILE A 109 -14.88 2.44 -16.69
CA ILE A 109 -15.90 1.99 -15.74
C ILE A 109 -16.12 0.48 -15.79
N GLY A 110 -16.02 -0.16 -14.62
CA GLY A 110 -16.61 -1.47 -14.38
C GLY A 110 -15.83 -2.65 -14.97
N PHE A 111 -14.53 -2.70 -14.69
CA PHE A 111 -13.62 -3.72 -15.20
C PHE A 111 -13.46 -4.93 -14.28
N ARG A 112 -13.40 -6.13 -14.87
CA ARG A 112 -13.09 -7.37 -14.16
C ARG A 112 -12.03 -8.18 -14.90
N TYR A 113 -10.95 -8.49 -14.19
CA TYR A 113 -9.84 -9.28 -14.69
C TYR A 113 -9.69 -10.58 -13.90
N ALA A 114 -9.68 -11.70 -14.61
CA ALA A 114 -9.26 -13.00 -14.13
C ALA A 114 -8.10 -13.47 -15.01
N LEU A 115 -6.86 -13.29 -14.56
CA LEU A 115 -5.68 -13.55 -15.37
C LEU A 115 -4.77 -14.59 -14.73
N THR A 116 -4.28 -15.50 -15.57
CA THR A 116 -3.30 -16.53 -15.17
C THR A 116 -2.12 -16.50 -16.14
N ASN A 117 -0.88 -16.51 -15.61
CA ASN A 117 0.36 -16.50 -16.39
C ASN A 117 0.41 -15.33 -17.39
N HIS A 118 0.34 -14.10 -16.87
CA HIS A 118 0.19 -12.91 -17.70
C HIS A 118 1.31 -11.89 -17.49
N LYS A 119 1.63 -11.15 -18.56
CA LYS A 119 2.47 -9.96 -18.52
C LYS A 119 1.75 -8.77 -19.17
N SER A 120 1.66 -7.65 -18.47
CA SER A 120 1.23 -6.37 -19.04
C SER A 120 2.29 -5.31 -18.86
N GLN A 121 2.32 -4.39 -19.83
CA GLN A 121 2.93 -3.09 -19.71
C GLN A 121 1.89 -2.06 -20.13
N LEU A 122 1.79 -0.98 -19.36
CA LEU A 122 1.00 0.19 -19.69
C LEU A 122 1.92 1.41 -19.57
N GLU A 123 2.01 2.18 -20.65
CA GLU A 123 2.70 3.46 -20.70
C GLU A 123 1.65 4.54 -20.96
N GLY A 124 1.43 5.42 -19.97
CA GLY A 124 0.42 6.47 -20.03
C GLY A 124 -0.39 6.60 -18.73
N PRO A 125 -1.07 7.74 -18.55
CA PRO A 125 -1.87 8.00 -17.36
C PRO A 125 -3.15 7.15 -17.33
N ILE A 126 -3.62 6.84 -16.12
CA ILE A 126 -4.97 6.34 -15.87
C ILE A 126 -5.73 7.38 -15.07
N VAL A 127 -6.84 7.88 -15.62
CA VAL A 127 -7.62 8.98 -15.04
C VAL A 127 -9.03 8.50 -14.72
N GLU A 128 -9.48 8.84 -13.49
CA GLU A 128 -10.81 8.53 -12.95
C GLU A 128 -11.30 7.08 -13.15
N PRO A 129 -10.48 6.04 -12.90
CA PRO A 129 -10.93 4.68 -13.10
C PRO A 129 -11.90 4.24 -11.98
N ILE A 130 -13.07 3.71 -12.37
CA ILE A 130 -14.12 3.31 -11.43
C ILE A 130 -14.39 1.80 -11.47
N GLY A 131 -14.33 1.17 -10.30
CA GLY A 131 -14.95 -0.13 -10.05
C GLY A 131 -14.19 -1.34 -10.61
N PHE A 132 -12.89 -1.40 -10.33
CA PHE A 132 -12.01 -2.45 -10.83
C PHE A 132 -11.89 -3.66 -9.90
N ARG A 133 -11.86 -4.86 -10.49
CA ARG A 133 -11.61 -6.11 -9.77
C ARG A 133 -10.58 -6.96 -10.48
N TYR A 134 -9.54 -7.34 -9.76
CA TYR A 134 -8.44 -8.16 -10.24
C TYR A 134 -8.33 -9.45 -9.44
N ALA A 135 -8.33 -10.58 -10.14
CA ALA A 135 -7.97 -11.89 -9.64
C ALA A 135 -6.81 -12.42 -10.49
N LEU A 136 -5.57 -12.25 -10.02
CA LEU A 136 -4.36 -12.51 -10.79
C LEU A 136 -3.52 -13.63 -10.16
N THR A 137 -3.05 -14.56 -11.00
CA THR A 137 -2.11 -15.62 -10.59
C THR A 137 -0.91 -15.64 -11.53
N ASN A 138 0.30 -15.70 -10.97
CA ASN A 138 1.56 -15.77 -11.73
C ASN A 138 1.70 -14.61 -12.74
N HIS A 139 1.71 -13.38 -12.24
CA HIS A 139 1.59 -12.19 -13.08
C HIS A 139 2.75 -11.21 -12.87
N LYS A 140 3.09 -10.48 -13.94
CA LYS A 140 3.98 -9.31 -13.89
C LYS A 140 3.31 -8.12 -14.58
N SER A 141 3.22 -6.99 -13.89
CA SER A 141 2.84 -5.71 -14.49
C SER A 141 3.91 -4.66 -14.27
N GLN A 142 4.00 -3.78 -15.26
CA GLN A 142 4.63 -2.47 -15.16
C GLN A 142 3.60 -1.43 -15.60
N LEU A 143 3.56 -0.32 -14.88
CA LEU A 143 2.77 0.85 -15.21
C LEU A 143 3.69 2.07 -15.07
N GLU A 144 3.86 2.81 -16.16
CA GLU A 144 4.59 4.07 -16.21
C GLU A 144 3.58 5.18 -16.50
N GLY A 145 3.37 6.05 -15.53
CA GLY A 145 2.39 7.13 -15.60
C GLY A 145 1.58 7.32 -14.32
N PRO A 146 0.94 8.48 -14.15
CA PRO A 146 0.16 8.80 -12.97
C PRO A 146 -1.16 8.00 -12.94
N ILE A 147 -1.64 7.72 -11.73
CA ILE A 147 -3.01 7.26 -11.48
C ILE A 147 -3.75 8.36 -10.71
N MET A 148 -4.80 8.91 -11.32
CA MET A 148 -5.56 10.03 -10.76
C MET A 148 -6.98 9.59 -10.41
N GLU A 149 -7.42 9.93 -9.20
CA GLU A 149 -8.79 9.72 -8.69
C GLU A 149 -9.35 8.29 -8.84
N PRO A 150 -8.59 7.21 -8.55
CA PRO A 150 -9.10 5.86 -8.73
C PRO A 150 -10.10 5.48 -7.64
N ILE A 151 -11.27 4.97 -8.02
CA ILE A 151 -12.35 4.61 -7.10
C ILE A 151 -12.66 3.10 -7.13
N GLY A 152 -12.62 2.48 -5.96
CA GLY A 152 -13.29 1.20 -5.71
C GLY A 152 -12.55 -0.03 -6.26
N PHE A 153 -11.26 -0.14 -5.96
CA PHE A 153 -10.40 -1.21 -6.44
C PHE A 153 -10.34 -2.42 -5.50
N ARG A 154 -10.33 -3.62 -6.09
CA ARG A 154 -10.14 -4.87 -5.35
C ARG A 154 -9.14 -5.78 -6.05
N TYR A 155 -8.10 -6.17 -5.32
CA TYR A 155 -7.03 -7.04 -5.78
C TYR A 155 -6.98 -8.32 -4.96
N ALA A 156 -7.01 -9.46 -5.65
CA ALA A 156 -6.69 -10.78 -5.11
C ALA A 156 -5.55 -11.36 -5.95
N LEU A 157 -4.31 -11.28 -5.46
CA LEU A 157 -3.12 -11.61 -6.24
C LEU A 157 -2.30 -12.72 -5.58
N THR A 158 -1.83 -13.67 -6.39
CA THR A 158 -0.93 -14.74 -5.97
C THR A 158 0.27 -14.81 -6.90
N ASN A 159 1.48 -14.90 -6.33
CA ASN A 159 2.75 -15.01 -7.06
C ASN A 159 2.92 -13.88 -8.08
N HIS A 160 2.90 -12.64 -7.62
CA HIS A 160 2.85 -11.46 -8.48
C HIS A 160 4.01 -10.50 -8.24
N LYS A 161 4.44 -9.81 -9.31
CA LYS A 161 5.37 -8.68 -9.26
C LYS A 161 4.74 -7.46 -9.93
N SER A 162 4.71 -6.32 -9.23
CA SER A 162 4.34 -5.01 -9.81
C SER A 162 5.48 -4.03 -9.67
N GLN A 163 5.58 -3.15 -10.66
CA GLN A 163 6.26 -1.88 -10.59
C GLN A 163 5.30 -0.80 -11.06
N LEU A 164 5.27 0.31 -10.35
CA LEU A 164 4.53 1.52 -10.70
C LEU A 164 5.49 2.69 -10.57
N GLU A 165 5.67 3.42 -11.65
CA GLU A 165 6.45 4.66 -11.71
C GLU A 165 5.49 5.80 -12.02
N GLY A 166 5.31 6.70 -11.05
CA GLY A 166 4.38 7.82 -11.14
C GLY A 166 3.55 8.04 -9.87
N PRO A 167 2.95 9.23 -9.73
CA PRO A 167 2.15 9.57 -8.55
C PRO A 167 0.81 8.83 -8.53
N ILE A 168 0.31 8.59 -7.31
CA ILE A 168 -1.07 8.17 -7.06
C ILE A 168 -1.78 9.29 -6.31
N MET A 169 -2.82 9.86 -6.92
CA MET A 169 -3.56 11.01 -6.37
C MET A 169 -5.00 10.62 -6.05
N GLU A 170 -5.44 10.97 -4.84
CA GLU A 170 -6.81 10.82 -4.34
C GLU A 170 -7.43 9.41 -4.49
N PRO A 171 -6.71 8.31 -4.20
CA PRO A 171 -7.27 6.98 -4.36
C PRO A 171 -8.30 6.65 -3.26
N ILE A 172 -9.49 6.19 -3.66
CA ILE A 172 -10.59 5.87 -2.75
C ILE A 172 -10.94 4.38 -2.77
N GLY A 173 -10.93 3.76 -1.58
CA GLY A 173 -11.64 2.50 -1.34
C GLY A 173 -10.93 1.25 -1.86
N PHE A 174 -9.65 1.10 -1.54
CA PHE A 174 -8.82 0.00 -2.01
C PHE A 174 -8.80 -1.21 -1.06
N ARG A 175 -8.84 -2.41 -1.65
CA ARG A 175 -8.69 -3.68 -0.91
C ARG A 175 -7.71 -4.61 -1.59
N TYR A 176 -6.69 -5.03 -0.85
CA TYR A 176 -5.65 -5.94 -1.31
C TYR A 176 -5.63 -7.21 -0.47
N ALA A 177 -5.70 -8.36 -1.14
CA ALA A 177 -5.42 -9.67 -0.59
C ALA A 177 -4.29 -10.30 -1.40
N LEU A 178 -3.05 -10.25 -0.90
CA LEU A 178 -1.86 -10.63 -1.66
C LEU A 178 -1.09 -11.77 -0.98
N THR A 179 -0.65 -12.74 -1.79
CA THR A 179 0.22 -13.83 -1.34
C THR A 179 1.44 -13.96 -2.25
N ASN A 180 2.63 -14.10 -1.65
CA ASN A 180 3.90 -14.28 -2.37
C ASN A 180 4.15 -13.16 -3.39
N HIS A 181 4.21 -11.92 -2.93
CA HIS A 181 4.20 -10.75 -3.81
C HIS A 181 5.40 -9.82 -3.58
N LYS A 182 5.81 -9.14 -4.65
CA LYS A 182 6.76 -8.03 -4.62
C LYS A 182 6.19 -6.80 -5.33
N SER A 183 6.14 -5.66 -4.66
CA SER A 183 5.85 -4.36 -5.28
C SER A 183 7.01 -3.40 -5.11
N GLN A 184 7.15 -2.53 -6.10
CA GLN A 184 7.89 -1.29 -6.01
C GLN A 184 6.97 -0.18 -6.52
N LEU A 185 6.96 0.94 -5.79
CA LEU A 185 6.28 2.17 -6.19
C LEU A 185 7.28 3.31 -6.04
N GLU A 186 7.50 4.02 -7.13
CA GLU A 186 8.30 5.24 -7.18
C GLU A 186 7.36 6.40 -7.51
N GLY A 187 7.22 7.33 -6.57
CA GLY A 187 6.33 8.47 -6.68
C GLY A 187 5.49 8.73 -5.41
N PRO A 188 4.92 9.95 -5.29
CA PRO A 188 4.14 10.33 -4.13
C PRO A 188 2.77 9.63 -4.10
N ILE A 189 2.26 9.43 -2.89
CA ILE A 189 0.85 9.05 -2.65
C ILE A 189 0.18 10.21 -1.91
N MET A 190 -0.84 10.80 -2.53
CA MET A 190 -1.53 11.98 -1.99
C MET A 190 -2.99 11.65 -1.69
N GLU A 191 -3.44 12.02 -0.49
CA GLU A 191 -4.83 11.93 -0.01
C GLU A 191 -5.50 10.55 -0.17
N PRO A 192 -4.83 9.42 0.15
CA PRO A 192 -5.44 8.12 0.00
C PRO A 192 -6.48 7.83 1.09
N ILE A 193 -7.69 7.41 0.68
CA ILE A 193 -8.80 7.12 1.60
C ILE A 193 -9.20 5.64 1.59
N GLY A 194 -9.20 5.04 2.78
CA GLY A 194 -9.95 3.80 3.03
C GLY A 194 -9.28 2.52 2.52
N PHE A 195 -8.00 2.33 2.85
CA PHE A 195 -7.21 1.20 2.41
C PHE A 195 -7.24 0.00 3.36
N ARG A 196 -7.31 -1.20 2.78
CA ARG A 196 -7.21 -2.46 3.53
C ARG A 196 -6.25 -3.44 2.87
N TYR A 197 -5.26 -3.88 3.62
CA TYR A 197 -4.24 -4.83 3.19
C TYR A 197 -4.28 -6.10 4.04
N ALA A 198 -4.37 -7.24 3.37
CA ALA A 198 -4.14 -8.57 3.94
C ALA A 198 -3.01 -9.24 3.13
N LEU A 199 -1.79 -9.24 3.68
CA LEU A 199 -0.59 -9.67 2.95
C LEU A 199 0.11 -10.85 3.64
N THR A 200 0.51 -11.84 2.84
CA THR A 200 1.34 -12.97 3.30
C THR A 200 2.57 -13.13 2.41
N ASN A 201 3.75 -13.29 3.01
CA ASN A 201 5.03 -13.51 2.31
C ASN A 201 5.32 -12.41 1.27
N HIS A 202 5.48 -11.19 1.74
CA HIS A 202 5.49 -10.01 0.88
C HIS A 202 6.75 -9.15 1.08
N LYS A 203 7.17 -8.47 0.00
CA LYS A 203 8.15 -7.39 0.03
C LYS A 203 7.61 -6.17 -0.69
N SER A 204 7.63 -5.01 -0.04
CA SER A 204 7.38 -3.71 -0.69
C SER A 204 8.54 -2.76 -0.49
N GLN A 205 8.72 -1.92 -1.50
CA GLN A 205 9.49 -0.68 -1.42
C GLN A 205 8.60 0.45 -1.94
N LEU A 206 8.62 1.57 -1.24
CA LEU A 206 7.98 2.81 -1.64
C LEU A 206 9.03 3.92 -1.50
N GLU A 207 9.28 4.61 -2.60
CA GLU A 207 10.14 5.80 -2.68
C GLU A 207 9.25 6.98 -3.03
N GLY A 208 9.11 7.92 -2.09
CA GLY A 208 8.25 9.10 -2.23
C GLY A 208 7.42 9.41 -0.98
N PRO A 209 6.89 10.64 -0.87
CA PRO A 209 6.11 11.06 0.27
C PRO A 209 4.72 10.41 0.30
N ILE A 210 4.18 10.24 1.51
CA ILE A 210 2.77 9.91 1.74
C ILE A 210 2.13 11.08 2.47
N MET A 211 1.15 11.73 1.85
CA MET A 211 0.49 12.93 2.39
C MET A 211 -0.99 12.66 2.65
N GLU A 212 -1.44 13.05 3.84
CA GLU A 212 -2.83 13.01 4.30
C GLU A 212 -3.55 11.65 4.15
N PRO A 213 -2.92 10.50 4.49
CA PRO A 213 -3.58 9.22 4.34
C PRO A 213 -4.64 8.97 5.42
N ILE A 214 -5.86 8.60 5.02
CA ILE A 214 -6.98 8.37 5.93
C ILE A 214 -7.43 6.91 5.94
N GLY A 215 -7.45 6.30 7.13
CA GLY A 215 -8.23 5.09 7.40
C GLY A 215 -7.61 3.80 6.88
N PHE A 216 -6.36 3.53 7.26
CA PHE A 216 -5.60 2.38 6.82
C PHE A 216 -5.68 1.18 7.78
N ARG A 217 -5.79 -0.02 7.21
CA ARG A 217 -5.74 -1.28 7.97
C ARG A 217 -4.81 -2.29 7.33
N TYR A 218 -3.84 -2.76 8.09
CA TYR A 218 -2.86 -3.76 7.68
C TYR A 218 -2.95 -5.01 8.55
N ALA A 219 -3.07 -6.17 7.90
CA ALA A 219 -2.91 -7.49 8.48
C ALA A 219 -1.81 -8.23 7.71
N LEU A 220 -0.58 -8.27 8.25
CA LEU A 220 0.60 -8.75 7.51
C LEU A 220 1.27 -9.92 8.23
N THR A 221 1.68 -10.92 7.46
CA THR A 221 2.47 -12.06 7.94
C THR A 221 3.70 -12.27 7.06
N ASN A 222 4.87 -12.47 7.67
CA ASN A 222 6.14 -12.74 6.98
C ASN A 222 6.46 -11.67 5.93
N HIS A 223 6.58 -10.41 6.37
CA HIS A 223 6.65 -9.27 5.47
C HIS A 223 7.90 -8.40 5.71
N LYS A 224 8.41 -7.80 4.64
CA LYS A 224 9.44 -6.77 4.68
C LYS A 224 8.97 -5.51 3.94
N SER A 225 9.00 -4.35 4.59
CA SER A 225 8.80 -3.05 3.93
C SER A 225 10.02 -2.16 4.11
N GLN A 226 10.22 -1.32 3.10
CA GLN A 226 11.03 -0.11 3.18
C GLN A 226 10.18 1.05 2.66
N LEU A 227 10.22 2.17 3.37
CA LEU A 227 9.68 3.45 2.95
C LEU A 227 10.80 4.47 3.02
N GLU A 228 11.03 5.18 1.92
CA GLU A 228 11.90 6.34 1.85
C GLU A 228 11.06 7.56 1.47
N GLY A 229 10.98 8.53 2.37
CA GLY A 229 10.17 9.73 2.22
C GLY A 229 9.33 10.06 3.46
N PRO A 230 8.82 11.31 3.55
CA PRO A 230 8.05 11.77 4.68
C PRO A 230 6.64 11.15 4.71
N ILE A 231 6.10 10.99 5.91
CA ILE A 231 4.67 10.74 6.14
C ILE A 231 4.07 11.97 6.84
N VAL A 232 3.09 12.60 6.21
CA VAL A 232 2.49 13.85 6.69
C VAL A 232 1.00 13.65 6.97
N GLU A 233 0.55 14.07 8.15
CA GLU A 233 -0.84 14.06 8.60
C GLU A 233 -1.59 12.71 8.44
N PRO A 234 -0.99 11.56 8.81
CA PRO A 234 -1.68 10.29 8.66
C PRO A 234 -2.75 10.08 9.74
N ILE A 235 -3.98 9.73 9.34
CA ILE A 235 -5.11 9.54 10.26
C ILE A 235 -5.61 8.10 10.27
N GLY A 236 -5.71 7.52 11.47
CA GLY A 236 -6.55 6.34 11.73
C GLY A 236 -5.97 5.01 11.26
N PHE A 237 -4.71 4.74 11.59
CA PHE A 237 -3.99 3.54 11.18
C PHE A 237 -4.13 2.37 12.16
N ARG A 238 -4.27 1.16 11.61
CA ARG A 238 -4.28 -0.09 12.40
C ARG A 238 -3.38 -1.15 11.78
N TYR A 239 -2.44 -1.65 12.56
CA TYR A 239 -1.49 -2.68 12.18
C TYR A 239 -1.63 -3.93 13.06
N ALA A 240 -1.77 -5.07 12.41
CA ALA A 240 -1.66 -6.40 13.01
C ALA A 240 -0.58 -7.18 12.25
N LEU A 241 0.64 -7.25 12.80
CA LEU A 241 1.82 -7.78 12.10
C LEU A 241 2.44 -8.97 12.83
N THR A 242 2.80 -10.00 12.08
CA THR A 242 3.54 -11.17 12.57
C THR A 242 4.78 -11.42 11.70
N ASN A 243 5.94 -11.65 12.33
CA ASN A 243 7.20 -11.96 11.66
C ASN A 243 7.58 -10.92 10.61
N HIS A 244 7.76 -9.67 11.05
CA HIS A 244 7.87 -8.53 10.13
C HIS A 244 9.16 -7.72 10.35
N LYS A 245 9.66 -7.12 9.26
CA LYS A 245 10.72 -6.12 9.30
C LYS A 245 10.29 -4.86 8.54
N SER A 246 10.34 -3.70 9.18
CA SER A 246 10.19 -2.39 8.51
C SER A 246 11.44 -1.54 8.69
N GLN A 247 11.68 -0.73 7.67
CA GLN A 247 12.54 0.44 7.74
C GLN A 247 11.75 1.63 7.19
N LEU A 248 11.85 2.76 7.86
CA LEU A 248 11.31 4.04 7.42
C LEU A 248 12.42 5.08 7.55
N GLU A 249 12.69 5.77 6.45
CA GLU A 249 13.66 6.85 6.37
C GLU A 249 12.92 8.11 5.94
N GLY A 250 12.86 9.09 6.83
CA GLY A 250 12.09 10.32 6.64
C GLY A 250 11.25 10.71 7.87
N PRO A 251 10.80 11.97 7.93
CA PRO A 251 10.02 12.48 9.06
C PRO A 251 8.60 11.91 9.07
N ILE A 252 8.02 11.80 10.27
CA ILE A 252 6.59 11.58 10.48
C ILE A 252 6.01 12.82 11.18
N MET A 253 5.07 13.49 10.53
CA MET A 253 4.49 14.75 10.99
C MET A 253 3.00 14.58 11.27
N GLU A 254 2.56 15.03 12.45
CA GLU A 254 1.17 15.08 12.90
C GLU A 254 0.36 13.77 12.77
N PRO A 255 0.91 12.59 13.14
CA PRO A 255 0.18 11.35 13.01
C PRO A 255 -0.91 11.19 14.09
N ILE A 256 -2.15 10.88 13.67
CA ILE A 256 -3.30 10.75 14.57
C ILE A 256 -3.86 9.32 14.59
N GLY A 257 -3.97 8.75 15.80
CA GLY A 257 -4.86 7.61 16.07
C GLY A 257 -4.33 6.25 15.60
N PHE A 258 -3.10 5.92 15.98
CA PHE A 258 -2.44 4.68 15.58
C PHE A 258 -2.62 3.54 16.57
N ARG A 259 -2.79 2.32 16.03
CA ARG A 259 -2.86 1.08 16.82
C ARG A 259 -1.98 -0.01 16.23
N TYR A 260 -1.07 -0.56 17.04
CA TYR A 260 -0.15 -1.61 16.66
C TYR A 260 -0.33 -2.84 17.54
N ALA A 261 -0.49 -4.00 16.90
CA ALA A 261 -0.43 -5.32 17.52
C ALA A 261 0.64 -6.13 16.78
N LEU A 262 1.86 -6.22 17.35
CA LEU A 262 3.02 -6.79 16.66
C LEU A 262 3.60 -7.99 17.40
N THR A 263 3.94 -9.04 16.65
CA THR A 263 4.64 -10.23 17.18
C THR A 263 5.88 -10.54 16.33
N ASN A 264 7.01 -10.81 16.98
CA ASN A 264 8.28 -11.18 16.32
C ASN A 264 8.70 -10.15 15.25
N HIS A 265 8.85 -8.89 15.67
CA HIS A 265 9.00 -7.78 14.74
C HIS A 265 10.31 -7.01 14.97
N LYS A 266 10.86 -6.46 13.89
CA LYS A 266 11.96 -5.48 13.92
C LYS A 266 11.58 -4.21 13.15
N SER A 267 11.68 -3.05 13.77
CA SER A 267 11.59 -1.75 13.08
C SER A 267 12.86 -0.95 13.26
N GLN A 268 13.15 -0.16 12.24
CA GLN A 268 14.04 0.99 12.31
C GLN A 268 13.28 2.20 11.73
N LEU A 269 13.42 3.33 12.40
CA LEU A 269 12.94 4.62 11.94
C LEU A 269 14.09 5.61 12.05
N GLU A 270 14.39 6.29 10.95
CA GLU A 270 15.38 7.35 10.88
C GLU A 270 14.65 8.64 10.44
N GLY A 271 14.66 9.64 11.30
CA GLY A 271 13.95 10.90 11.10
C GLY A 271 13.12 11.33 12.32
N PRO A 272 12.70 12.61 12.36
CA PRO A 272 11.93 13.14 13.47
C PRO A 272 10.49 12.61 13.47
N ILE A 273 9.90 12.53 14.67
CA ILE A 273 8.45 12.37 14.86
C ILE A 273 7.92 13.63 15.55
N MET A 274 7.02 14.34 14.88
CA MET A 274 6.48 15.61 15.36
C MET A 274 4.97 15.50 15.61
N GLU A 275 4.54 15.98 16.78
CA GLU A 275 3.13 16.08 17.21
C GLU A 275 2.29 14.79 17.07
N PRO A 276 2.80 13.61 17.48
CA PRO A 276 2.02 12.39 17.36
C PRO A 276 0.92 12.28 18.43
N ILE A 277 -0.31 11.99 18.01
CA ILE A 277 -1.49 11.90 18.89
C ILE A 277 -2.08 10.49 18.92
N GLY A 278 -2.25 9.93 20.13
CA GLY A 278 -3.18 8.84 20.39
C GLY A 278 -2.70 7.45 19.94
N PHE A 279 -1.48 7.09 20.32
CA PHE A 279 -0.85 5.82 19.95
C PHE A 279 -1.10 4.69 20.95
N ARG A 280 -1.32 3.48 20.43
CA ARG A 280 -1.43 2.26 21.24
C ARG A 280 -0.59 1.12 20.66
N TYR A 281 0.28 0.55 21.50
CA TYR A 281 1.18 -0.54 21.15
C TYR A 281 0.93 -1.76 22.04
N ALA A 282 0.75 -2.92 21.42
CA ALA A 282 0.77 -4.24 22.04
C ALA A 282 1.81 -5.10 21.32
N LEU A 283 3.01 -5.24 21.91
CA LEU A 283 4.18 -5.84 21.24
C LEU A 283 4.71 -7.05 22.00
N THR A 284 5.03 -8.12 21.26
CA THR A 284 5.69 -9.31 21.80
C THR A 284 6.93 -9.66 20.97
N ASN A 285 8.04 -9.96 21.62
CA ASN A 285 9.31 -10.37 20.98
C ASN A 285 9.77 -9.37 19.90
N HIS A 286 9.96 -8.12 20.31
CA HIS A 286 10.15 -7.00 19.38
C HIS A 286 11.48 -6.29 19.61
N LYS A 287 12.06 -5.77 18.52
CA LYS A 287 13.20 -4.85 18.53
C LYS A 287 12.88 -3.58 17.74
N SER A 288 13.00 -2.41 18.36
CA SER A 288 12.96 -1.12 17.66
C SER A 288 14.25 -0.36 17.83
N GLN A 289 14.57 0.41 16.80
CA GLN A 289 15.50 1.52 16.87
C GLN A 289 14.80 2.74 16.28
N LEU A 290 14.97 3.88 16.93
CA LEU A 290 14.56 5.18 16.42
C LEU A 290 15.74 6.12 16.54
N GLU A 291 16.07 6.79 15.45
CA GLU A 291 17.08 7.83 15.37
C GLU A 291 16.40 9.12 14.92
N GLY A 292 16.43 10.13 15.77
CA GLY A 292 15.76 11.40 15.57
C GLY A 292 14.94 11.87 16.78
N PRO A 293 14.57 13.16 16.80
CA PRO A 293 13.81 13.74 17.91
C PRO A 293 12.35 13.29 17.90
N ILE A 294 11.74 13.25 19.09
CA ILE A 294 10.29 13.12 19.27
C ILE A 294 9.77 14.39 19.95
N MET A 295 8.94 15.14 19.24
CA MET A 295 8.43 16.44 19.69
C MET A 295 6.92 16.37 19.97
N GLU A 296 6.51 16.87 21.13
CA GLU A 296 5.12 17.06 21.55
C GLU A 296 4.21 15.79 21.43
N PRO A 297 4.67 14.59 21.86
CA PRO A 297 3.85 13.39 21.73
C PRO A 297 2.74 13.34 22.79
N ILE A 298 1.49 13.10 22.35
CA ILE A 298 0.31 13.06 23.23
C ILE A 298 -0.35 11.68 23.26
N GLY A 299 -0.52 11.13 24.46
CA GLY A 299 -1.50 10.06 24.73
C GLY A 299 -1.07 8.66 24.28
N PHE A 300 0.12 8.24 24.72
CA PHE A 300 0.71 6.96 24.36
C PHE A 300 0.40 5.84 25.37
N ARG A 301 0.14 4.63 24.85
CA ARG A 301 -0.03 3.42 25.67
C ARG A 301 0.78 2.25 25.11
N TYR A 302 1.59 1.64 25.97
CA TYR A 302 2.45 0.52 25.63
C TYR A 302 2.16 -0.69 26.53
N ALA A 303 1.96 -1.85 25.91
CA ALA A 303 1.95 -3.16 26.56
C ALA A 303 3.00 -4.05 25.85
N LEU A 304 4.17 -4.22 26.47
CA LEU A 304 5.34 -4.85 25.83
C LEU A 304 5.80 -6.08 26.60
N THR A 305 6.09 -7.17 25.88
CA THR A 305 6.71 -8.38 26.43
C THR A 305 7.94 -8.77 25.61
N ASN A 306 9.05 -9.11 26.28
CA ASN A 306 10.30 -9.56 25.64
C ASN A 306 10.80 -8.58 24.59
N HIS A 307 11.00 -7.33 24.98
CA HIS A 307 11.24 -6.24 24.06
C HIS A 307 12.62 -5.59 24.27
N LYS A 308 13.21 -5.12 23.16
CA LYS A 308 14.38 -4.24 23.18
C LYS A 308 14.11 -2.97 22.37
N SER A 309 14.31 -1.79 22.95
CA SER A 309 14.32 -0.52 22.21
C SER A 309 15.62 0.23 22.41
N GLN A 310 15.99 0.97 21.37
CA GLN A 310 16.94 2.07 21.42
C GLN A 310 16.28 3.29 20.81
N LEU A 311 16.48 4.44 21.44
CA LEU A 311 16.08 5.74 20.93
C LEU A 311 17.29 6.67 21.07
N GLU A 312 17.69 7.28 19.96
CA GLU A 312 18.75 8.27 19.88
C GLU A 312 18.12 9.58 19.42
N GLY A 313 18.19 10.61 20.28
CA GLY A 313 17.55 11.89 20.05
C GLY A 313 16.72 12.38 21.25
N PRO A 314 16.40 13.69 21.29
CA PRO A 314 15.65 14.28 22.38
C PRO A 314 14.17 13.88 22.35
N ILE A 315 13.54 13.87 23.53
CA ILE A 315 12.09 13.85 23.69
C ILE A 315 11.65 15.15 24.34
N VAL A 316 10.76 15.90 23.71
CA VAL A 316 10.34 17.22 24.17
C VAL A 316 8.83 17.26 24.37
N GLU A 317 8.41 17.79 25.52
CA GLU A 317 7.01 17.98 25.92
C GLU A 317 6.11 16.73 25.79
N PRO A 318 6.53 15.53 26.25
CA PRO A 318 5.70 14.35 26.14
C PRO A 318 4.57 14.33 27.17
N ILE A 319 3.32 14.12 26.72
CA ILE A 319 2.13 14.13 27.58
C ILE A 319 1.43 12.76 27.60
N GLY A 320 1.19 12.23 28.80
CA GLY A 320 0.18 11.20 29.05
C GLY A 320 0.59 9.78 28.63
N PHE A 321 1.77 9.35 29.05
CA PHE A 321 2.33 8.03 28.73
C PHE A 321 1.97 6.95 29.76
N ARG A 322 1.63 5.76 29.25
CA ARG A 322 1.38 4.57 30.08
C ARG A 322 2.14 3.36 29.56
N TYR A 323 2.91 2.72 30.43
CA TYR A 323 3.72 1.54 30.13
C TYR A 323 3.37 0.37 31.03
N ALA A 324 3.15 -0.80 30.43
CA ALA A 324 3.11 -2.10 31.08
C ALA A 324 4.16 -3.00 30.39
N LEU A 325 5.30 -3.22 31.06
CA LEU A 325 6.47 -3.87 30.45
C LEU A 325 6.90 -5.11 31.24
N THR A 326 7.15 -6.20 30.51
CA THR A 326 7.70 -7.44 31.06
C THR A 326 8.92 -7.90 30.26
N ASN A 327 10.02 -8.26 30.94
CA ASN A 327 11.26 -8.77 30.33
C ASN A 327 11.81 -7.82 29.25
N HIS A 328 12.08 -6.57 29.64
CA HIS A 328 12.35 -5.48 28.71
C HIS A 328 13.75 -4.89 28.89
N LYS A 329 14.38 -4.46 27.79
CA LYS A 329 15.58 -3.63 27.80
C LYS A 329 15.37 -2.34 26.97
N SER A 330 15.60 -1.17 27.55
CA SER A 330 15.65 0.11 26.81
C SER A 330 16.98 0.80 26.96
N GLN A 331 17.37 1.52 25.92
CA GLN A 331 18.37 2.58 25.99
C GLN A 331 17.76 3.83 25.36
N LEU A 332 18.00 4.98 26.00
CA LEU A 332 17.69 6.30 25.48
C LEU A 332 18.95 7.14 25.59
N GLU A 333 19.38 7.71 24.49
CA GLU A 333 20.48 8.66 24.39
C GLU A 333 19.91 9.99 23.91
N GLY A 334 19.90 11.00 24.79
CA GLY A 334 19.29 12.29 24.55
C GLY A 334 18.48 12.82 25.75
N PRO A 335 18.22 14.15 25.79
CA PRO A 335 17.47 14.76 26.88
C PRO A 335 15.98 14.44 26.82
N ILE A 336 15.32 14.43 27.99
CA ILE A 336 13.86 14.49 28.11
C ILE A 336 13.49 15.83 28.73
N MET A 337 12.67 16.62 28.04
CA MET A 337 12.27 17.96 28.48
C MET A 337 10.76 18.02 28.74
N GLU A 338 10.37 18.58 29.88
CA GLU A 338 8.99 18.87 30.28
C GLU A 338 8.01 17.67 30.19
N PRO A 339 8.37 16.46 30.69
CA PRO A 339 7.48 15.31 30.60
C PRO A 339 6.32 15.38 31.61
N ILE A 340 5.09 15.18 31.13
CA ILE A 340 3.86 15.23 31.94
C ILE A 340 3.12 13.88 31.96
N GLY A 341 2.85 13.36 33.16
CA GLY A 341 1.82 12.34 33.37
C GLY A 341 2.22 10.91 32.96
N PHE A 342 3.36 10.44 33.45
CA PHE A 342 3.90 9.10 33.16
C PHE A 342 3.46 8.04 34.18
N ARG A 343 3.10 6.86 33.69
CA ARG A 343 2.78 5.69 34.53
C ARG A 343 3.50 4.44 34.04
N TYR A 344 4.22 3.77 34.93
CA TYR A 344 4.97 2.56 34.64
C TYR A 344 4.55 1.39 35.55
N ALA A 345 4.32 0.23 34.94
CA ALA A 345 4.27 -1.07 35.60
C ALA A 345 5.31 -1.98 34.96
N LEU A 346 6.41 -2.26 35.67
CA LEU A 346 7.60 -2.94 35.13
C LEU A 346 7.93 -4.21 35.90
N THR A 347 8.17 -5.30 35.16
CA THR A 347 8.66 -6.58 35.70
C THR A 347 9.88 -7.04 34.90
N ASN A 348 10.96 -7.43 35.59
CA ASN A 348 12.20 -7.95 34.96
C ASN A 348 12.77 -7.00 33.90
N HIS A 349 13.02 -5.75 34.28
CA HIS A 349 13.38 -4.69 33.34
C HIS A 349 14.81 -4.17 33.55
N LYS A 350 15.48 -3.81 32.45
CA LYS A 350 16.72 -3.04 32.46
C LYS A 350 16.58 -1.77 31.61
N SER A 351 16.98 -0.62 32.12
CA SER A 351 17.10 0.60 31.31
C SER A 351 18.39 1.35 31.55
N GLN A 352 18.82 2.05 30.51
CA GLN A 352 19.85 3.08 30.56
C GLN A 352 19.27 4.35 29.93
N LEU A 353 19.51 5.48 30.59
CA LEU A 353 19.24 6.81 30.06
C LEU A 353 20.54 7.61 30.16
N GLU A 354 21.00 8.12 29.04
CA GLU A 354 22.15 9.01 28.92
C GLU A 354 21.64 10.38 28.43
N GLY A 355 21.66 11.36 29.32
CA GLY A 355 21.07 12.68 29.10
C GLY A 355 20.24 13.19 30.30
N PRO A 356 19.99 14.51 30.38
CA PRO A 356 19.22 15.10 31.48
C PRO A 356 17.72 14.84 31.35
N ILE A 357 17.02 14.85 32.50
CA ILE A 357 15.55 15.00 32.57
C ILE A 357 15.26 16.36 33.21
N MET A 358 14.51 17.21 32.52
CA MET A 358 14.21 18.58 32.98
C MET A 358 12.70 18.75 33.18
N GLU A 359 12.33 19.36 34.32
CA GLU A 359 10.96 19.77 34.67
C GLU A 359 9.89 18.65 34.61
N PRO A 360 10.16 17.44 35.17
CA PRO A 360 9.19 16.35 35.14
C PRO A 360 7.99 16.55 36.08
N ILE A 361 6.77 16.33 35.56
CA ILE A 361 5.52 16.42 36.33
C ILE A 361 4.74 15.09 36.33
N GLY A 362 4.45 14.56 37.52
CA GLY A 362 3.43 13.53 37.70
C GLY A 362 3.83 12.11 37.24
N PHE A 363 4.88 11.56 37.87
CA PHE A 363 5.40 10.21 37.60
C PHE A 363 4.90 9.18 38.62
N ARG A 364 4.54 7.98 38.15
CA ARG A 364 4.16 6.84 39.01
C ARG A 364 4.82 5.55 38.54
N TYR A 365 5.40 4.80 39.49
CA TYR A 365 6.06 3.53 39.24
C TYR A 365 5.50 2.39 40.10
N ALA A 366 5.38 1.20 39.50
CA ALA A 366 5.24 -0.09 40.17
C ALA A 366 6.29 -1.04 39.58
N LEU A 367 7.26 -1.47 40.38
CA LEU A 367 8.47 -2.16 39.92
C LEU A 367 8.70 -3.47 40.63
N THR A 368 9.07 -4.51 39.88
CA THR A 368 9.53 -5.80 40.42
C THR A 368 10.72 -6.29 39.61
N ASN A 369 11.82 -6.70 40.27
CA ASN A 369 13.08 -7.15 39.63
C ASN A 369 13.60 -6.20 38.54
N HIS A 370 14.00 -4.98 38.91
CA HIS A 370 14.46 -3.95 37.96
C HIS A 370 15.93 -3.57 38.17
N LYS A 371 16.59 -3.11 37.10
CA LYS A 371 17.91 -2.45 37.16
C LYS A 371 17.94 -1.25 36.20
N SER A 372 18.02 -0.04 36.72
CA SER A 372 18.09 1.19 35.93
C SER A 372 19.41 1.93 36.19
N GLN A 373 19.94 2.59 35.16
CA GLN A 373 21.09 3.48 35.23
C GLN A 373 20.72 4.79 34.53
N LEU A 374 21.04 5.91 35.19
CA LEU A 374 20.82 7.26 34.70
C LEU A 374 22.17 7.98 34.72
N GLU A 375 22.60 8.48 33.58
CA GLU A 375 23.81 9.28 33.42
C GLU A 375 23.38 10.67 32.94
N GLY A 376 23.18 11.57 33.90
CA GLY A 376 22.66 12.92 33.67
C GLY A 376 21.86 13.43 34.89
N PRO A 377 21.70 14.77 35.04
CA PRO A 377 20.94 15.33 36.14
C PRO A 377 19.41 15.18 35.93
N ILE A 378 18.67 15.08 37.04
CA ILE A 378 17.22 15.37 37.07
C ILE A 378 17.05 16.75 37.70
N VAL A 379 16.44 17.68 36.98
CA VAL A 379 16.31 19.08 37.41
C VAL A 379 14.84 19.41 37.65
N GLU A 380 14.55 20.03 38.81
CA GLU A 380 13.24 20.58 39.20
C GLU A 380 12.02 19.61 39.16
N PRO A 381 12.07 18.46 39.87
CA PRO A 381 10.98 17.49 39.83
C PRO A 381 9.74 17.88 40.66
N ILE A 382 8.54 17.68 40.11
CA ILE A 382 7.27 17.84 40.84
C ILE A 382 6.43 16.55 40.80
N GLY A 383 6.19 15.94 41.97
CA GLY A 383 5.19 14.88 42.14
C GLY A 383 5.61 13.43 41.80
N PHE A 384 6.77 12.99 42.28
CA PHE A 384 7.24 11.60 42.17
C PHE A 384 6.66 10.68 43.26
N ARG A 385 6.17 9.49 42.90
CA ARG A 385 5.76 8.44 43.86
C ARG A 385 6.28 7.05 43.47
N TRP A 386 6.88 6.36 44.45
CA TRP A 386 7.44 5.02 44.35
C TRP A 386 6.61 4.01 45.16
N ALA A 387 6.37 2.83 44.60
CA ALA A 387 5.85 1.68 45.35
C ALA A 387 6.65 0.43 44.97
N ASN A 388 7.48 -0.06 45.90
CA ASN A 388 8.17 -1.35 45.77
C ASN A 388 7.25 -2.47 46.26
N ARG A 389 7.09 -3.53 45.48
CA ARG A 389 6.45 -4.79 45.92
C ARG A 389 7.31 -5.98 45.54
#